data_AF-A0A2P8WEL2-F1
#
_entry.id   AF-A0A2P8WEL2-F1
#
_cell.length_a   1.000
_cell.length_b   1.000
_cell.length_c   1.000
_cell.angle_alpha   90.00
_cell.angle_beta   90.00
_cell.angle_gamma   90.00
#
_symmetry.space_group_name_H-M   'P 1'
#
loop_
_entity.id
_entity.type
_entity.pdbx_description
1 polymer ?
#
loop_
_entity_poly.entity_id
_entity_poly.type
_entity_poly.pdbx_seq_one_letter_code
_entity_poly.pdbx_strand_id
1 'polypeptide(L)'
;MCIRDSLFRLPKIIKYKKGRLADRCVGLEKLRQYQLEVLPKLDPPLAIAPADLPSIPTTGTALKAVEDQLDSLTCAYAAAHWWWWGLERNWVLGDEQEGYIVVPAPFEDQVRDKGK
;
A
#
# COMPACT_ATOMS: atom_id res chain seq x y z
N MET A 1 0.66 5.96 10.55
CA MET A 1 -0.06 5.22 9.51
C MET A 1 0.54 3.84 9.39
N CYS A 2 -0.29 2.89 9.01
CA CYS A 2 -0.06 1.47 9.09
C CYS A 2 -0.74 0.94 7.84
N ILE A 3 -0.01 0.29 6.94
CA ILE A 3 -0.62 -0.26 5.73
C ILE A 3 -1.20 -1.62 6.06
N ARG A 4 -2.53 -1.71 5.96
CA ARG A 4 -3.30 -2.94 5.76
C ARG A 4 -4.17 -2.68 4.55
N ASP A 5 -3.53 -2.75 3.40
CA ASP A 5 -4.18 -2.59 2.11
C ASP A 5 -4.49 -3.99 1.56
N SER A 6 -5.70 -4.14 1.02
CA SER A 6 -6.15 -5.33 0.30
C SER A 6 -5.23 -5.65 -0.88
N LEU A 7 -4.67 -4.62 -1.54
CA LEU A 7 -3.79 -4.76 -2.70
C LEU A 7 -2.60 -5.70 -2.45
N PHE A 8 -1.96 -5.57 -1.27
CA PHE A 8 -0.75 -6.32 -0.93
C PHE A 8 -1.02 -7.67 -0.26
N ARG A 9 -2.29 -8.07 -0.12
CA ARG A 9 -2.68 -9.33 0.52
C ARG A 9 -2.08 -9.54 1.91
N LEU A 10 -1.91 -8.46 2.66
CA LEU A 10 -1.17 -8.50 3.93
C LEU A 10 -2.03 -9.11 5.05
N PRO A 11 -1.59 -10.20 5.70
CA PRO A 11 -2.32 -10.78 6.82
C PRO A 11 -2.23 -9.92 8.09
N LYS A 12 -1.20 -9.06 8.17
CA LYS A 12 -0.95 -8.16 9.30
C LYS A 12 -0.52 -6.78 8.81
N ILE A 13 -0.90 -5.77 9.58
CA ILE A 13 -0.46 -4.39 9.39
C ILE A 13 1.07 -4.29 9.40
N ILE A 14 1.64 -3.61 8.41
CA ILE A 14 3.05 -3.19 8.46
C ILE A 14 3.13 -1.88 9.26
N LYS A 15 3.85 -1.90 10.38
CA LYS A 15 4.12 -0.72 11.20
C LYS A 15 5.44 -0.09 10.78
N TYR A 16 5.39 1.15 10.30
CA TYR A 16 6.60 1.88 9.88
C TYR A 16 6.61 3.37 10.22
N LYS A 17 5.46 3.97 10.62
CA LYS A 17 5.39 5.40 10.99
C LYS A 17 5.65 5.72 12.47
N LYS A 18 5.65 4.72 13.35
CA LYS A 18 5.84 4.89 14.81
C LYS A 18 6.77 3.82 15.37
N GLY A 19 7.56 4.16 16.37
CA GLY A 19 8.54 3.25 17.00
C GLY A 19 9.98 3.72 16.81
N ARG A 20 10.93 2.86 17.20
CA ARG A 20 12.36 3.14 17.07
C ARG A 20 12.75 3.21 15.59
N LEU A 21 13.79 3.97 15.28
CA LEU A 21 14.27 4.15 13.90
C LEU A 21 14.51 2.81 13.19
N ALA A 22 15.18 1.88 13.86
CA ALA A 22 15.45 0.53 13.33
C ALA A 22 14.16 -0.24 12.97
N ASP A 23 13.14 -0.19 13.85
CA ASP A 23 11.86 -0.86 13.60
C ASP A 23 11.14 -0.24 12.38
N ARG A 24 11.24 1.08 12.22
CA ARG A 24 10.68 1.82 11.07
C ARG A 24 11.40 1.49 9.76
N CYS A 25 12.73 1.44 9.76
CA CYS A 25 13.52 1.03 8.60
C CYS A 25 13.13 -0.38 8.13
N VAL A 26 13.00 -1.34 9.06
CA VAL A 26 12.53 -2.70 8.76
C VAL A 26 11.12 -2.70 8.18
N GLY A 27 10.23 -1.87 8.73
CA GLY A 27 8.87 -1.72 8.20
C GLY A 27 8.82 -1.13 6.78
N LEU A 28 9.62 -0.10 6.51
CA LEU A 28 9.71 0.53 5.19
C LEU A 28 10.35 -0.37 4.14
N GLU A 29 11.39 -1.12 4.49
CA GLU A 29 11.97 -2.11 3.59
C GLU A 29 10.94 -3.18 3.22
N LYS A 30 10.14 -3.65 4.18
CA LYS A 30 9.03 -4.56 3.88
C LYS A 30 8.04 -3.95 2.89
N LEU A 31 7.61 -2.71 3.10
CA LEU A 31 6.72 -2.01 2.16
C LEU A 31 7.32 -1.94 0.75
N ARG A 32 8.59 -1.53 0.66
CA ARG A 32 9.34 -1.47 -0.60
C ARG A 32 9.36 -2.83 -1.32
N GLN A 33 9.64 -3.91 -0.60
CA GLN A 33 9.64 -5.26 -1.18
C GLN A 33 8.25 -5.67 -1.69
N TYR A 34 7.19 -5.41 -0.93
CA TYR A 34 5.82 -5.68 -1.40
C TYR A 34 5.47 -4.89 -2.66
N GLN A 35 5.90 -3.63 -2.77
CA GLN A 35 5.68 -2.84 -3.98
C GLN A 35 6.36 -3.45 -5.20
N LEU A 36 7.61 -3.91 -5.05
CA LEU A 36 8.36 -4.58 -6.13
C LEU A 36 7.77 -5.93 -6.51
N GLU A 37 7.26 -6.69 -5.53
CA GLU A 37 6.81 -8.06 -5.78
C GLU A 37 5.36 -8.16 -6.22
N VAL A 38 4.50 -7.22 -5.79
CA VAL A 38 3.05 -7.31 -5.96
C VAL A 38 2.55 -6.38 -7.06
N LEU A 39 2.97 -5.10 -7.11
CA LEU A 39 2.43 -4.14 -8.08
C LEU A 39 2.60 -4.59 -9.56
N PRO A 40 3.70 -5.24 -9.96
CA PRO A 40 3.84 -5.77 -11.32
C PRO A 40 2.90 -6.94 -11.65
N LYS A 41 2.32 -7.59 -10.63
CA LYS A 41 1.43 -8.76 -10.77
C LYS A 41 -0.05 -8.41 -10.62
N LEU A 42 -0.35 -7.17 -10.27
CA LEU A 42 -1.72 -6.69 -10.19
C LEU A 42 -2.25 -6.32 -11.58
N ASP A 43 -3.53 -5.99 -11.62
CA ASP A 43 -4.21 -5.53 -12.83
C ASP A 43 -4.91 -4.20 -12.48
N PRO A 44 -4.52 -3.07 -13.10
CA PRO A 44 -3.47 -2.94 -14.12
C PRO A 44 -2.05 -3.13 -13.55
N PRO A 45 -1.12 -3.78 -14.27
CA PRO A 45 0.22 -4.01 -13.77
C PRO A 45 1.04 -2.72 -13.77
N LEU A 46 1.78 -2.49 -12.68
CA LEU A 46 2.76 -1.41 -12.61
C LEU A 46 4.18 -2.00 -12.56
N ALA A 47 4.85 -1.99 -13.71
CA ALA A 47 6.23 -2.46 -13.82
C ALA A 47 7.18 -1.51 -13.10
N ILE A 48 7.83 -1.99 -12.04
CA ILE A 48 8.78 -1.23 -11.22
C ILE A 48 10.01 -2.11 -11.02
N ALA A 49 11.20 -1.56 -11.27
CA ALA A 49 12.46 -2.19 -10.95
C ALA A 49 12.99 -1.70 -9.58
N PRO A 50 13.88 -2.46 -8.91
CA PRO A 50 14.48 -2.03 -7.65
C PRO A 50 15.19 -0.67 -7.69
N ALA A 51 15.65 -0.24 -8.87
CA ALA A 51 16.29 1.05 -9.11
C ALA A 51 15.31 2.23 -9.16
N ASP A 52 14.02 1.97 -9.40
CA ASP A 52 12.98 3.00 -9.47
C ASP A 52 12.47 3.41 -8.08
N LEU A 53 12.78 2.60 -7.05
CA LEU A 53 12.42 2.87 -5.66
C LEU A 53 13.63 3.32 -4.84
N PRO A 54 13.46 4.31 -3.95
CA PRO A 54 14.53 4.75 -3.07
C PRO A 54 15.01 3.61 -2.16
N SER A 55 16.33 3.57 -1.91
CA SER A 55 16.90 2.72 -0.86
C SER A 55 16.52 3.25 0.53
N ILE A 56 16.31 2.36 1.50
CA ILE A 56 15.96 2.77 2.86
C ILE A 56 17.18 3.34 3.59
N PRO A 57 17.15 4.63 4.02
CA PRO A 57 18.28 5.26 4.68
C PRO A 57 18.36 4.87 6.16
N THR A 58 19.52 5.11 6.76
CA THR A 58 19.79 4.84 8.18
C THR A 58 19.56 6.04 9.09
N THR A 59 19.23 7.22 8.56
CA THR A 59 19.04 8.47 9.32
C THR A 59 17.59 8.95 9.31
N GLY A 60 17.15 9.58 10.41
CA GLY A 60 15.73 9.90 10.64
C GLY A 60 15.11 10.87 9.63
N THR A 61 15.82 11.92 9.22
CA THR A 61 15.29 12.94 8.29
C THR A 61 15.10 12.37 6.89
N ALA A 62 16.11 11.66 6.36
CA ALA A 62 16.02 10.99 5.07
C ALA A 62 14.94 9.88 5.08
N LEU A 63 14.73 9.22 6.22
CA LEU A 63 13.72 8.18 6.36
C LEU A 63 12.31 8.69 6.11
N LYS A 64 11.99 9.91 6.56
CA LYS A 64 10.67 10.51 6.32
C LYS A 64 10.44 10.79 4.83
N ALA A 65 11.45 11.29 4.12
CA ALA A 65 11.33 11.53 2.68
C ALA A 65 11.07 10.23 1.91
N VAL A 66 11.77 9.15 2.27
CA VAL A 66 11.56 7.83 1.68
C VAL A 66 10.19 7.24 2.06
N GLU A 67 9.77 7.39 3.31
CA GLU A 67 8.41 7.02 3.75
C GLU A 67 7.34 7.70 2.91
N ASP A 68 7.43 9.03 2.74
CA ASP A 68 6.44 9.81 1.99
C ASP A 68 6.43 9.41 0.49
N GLN A 69 7.59 9.04 -0.09
CA GLN A 69 7.68 8.55 -1.48
C GLN A 69 7.05 7.16 -1.67
N LEU A 70 7.32 6.22 -0.77
CA LEU A 70 6.73 4.87 -0.87
C LEU A 70 5.22 4.92 -0.62
N ASP A 71 4.76 5.76 0.31
CA ASP A 71 3.33 5.98 0.54
C ASP A 71 2.65 6.63 -0.67
N SER A 72 3.28 7.65 -1.29
CA SER A 72 2.69 8.33 -2.44
C SER A 72 2.53 7.41 -3.65
N LEU A 73 3.47 6.49 -3.88
CA LEU A 73 3.35 5.46 -4.91
C LEU A 73 2.12 4.56 -4.67
N THR A 74 1.91 4.14 -3.43
CA THR A 74 0.74 3.31 -3.06
C THR A 74 -0.56 4.10 -3.30
N CYS A 75 -0.61 5.37 -2.90
CA CYS A 75 -1.75 6.24 -3.12
C CYS A 75 -2.03 6.48 -4.62
N ALA A 76 -0.98 6.73 -5.41
CA ALA A 76 -1.11 6.92 -6.85
C ALA A 76 -1.63 5.66 -7.55
N TYR A 77 -1.12 4.49 -7.14
CA TYR A 77 -1.61 3.21 -7.65
C TYR A 77 -3.08 2.97 -7.28
N ALA A 78 -3.50 3.24 -6.04
CA ALA A 78 -4.90 3.11 -5.64
C ALA A 78 -5.83 4.01 -6.46
N ALA A 79 -5.41 5.25 -6.76
CA ALA A 79 -6.15 6.15 -7.63
C ALA A 79 -6.25 5.63 -9.07
N ALA A 80 -5.16 5.09 -9.62
CA ALA A 80 -5.16 4.45 -10.94
C ALA A 80 -6.05 3.20 -10.98
N HIS A 81 -6.03 2.38 -9.93
CA HIS A 81 -6.88 1.21 -9.79
C HIS A 81 -8.37 1.56 -9.70
N TRP A 82 -8.71 2.67 -9.04
CA TRP A 82 -10.08 3.22 -9.06
C TRP A 82 -10.49 3.64 -10.47
N TRP A 83 -9.64 4.37 -11.18
CA TRP A 83 -9.94 4.79 -12.54
C TRP A 83 -10.15 3.60 -13.48
N TRP A 84 -9.34 2.55 -13.32
CA TRP A 84 -9.38 1.38 -14.19
C TRP A 84 -10.60 0.48 -13.96
N TRP A 85 -10.94 0.18 -12.70
CA TRP A 85 -11.99 -0.80 -12.36
C TRP A 85 -13.29 -0.19 -11.87
N GLY A 86 -13.28 1.07 -11.45
CA GLY A 86 -14.42 1.69 -10.77
C GLY A 86 -14.91 0.80 -9.61
N LEU A 87 -16.23 0.61 -9.54
CA LEU A 87 -16.90 -0.15 -8.48
C LEU A 87 -16.67 -1.67 -8.55
N GLU A 88 -16.12 -2.21 -9.64
CA GLU A 88 -15.97 -3.66 -9.81
C GLU A 88 -14.95 -4.24 -8.81
N ARG A 89 -13.85 -3.52 -8.58
CA ARG A 89 -12.76 -3.96 -7.70
C ARG A 89 -12.44 -3.00 -6.57
N ASN A 90 -13.29 -2.01 -6.34
CA ASN A 90 -13.11 -1.03 -5.27
C ASN A 90 -14.40 -0.89 -4.47
N TRP A 91 -14.25 -0.63 -3.17
CA TRP A 91 -15.33 -0.23 -2.29
C TRP A 91 -15.36 1.28 -2.13
N VAL A 92 -16.56 1.83 -2.18
CA VAL A 92 -16.84 3.23 -1.84
C VAL A 92 -17.50 3.23 -0.46
N LEU A 93 -16.86 3.89 0.49
CA LEU A 93 -17.34 4.02 1.87
C LEU A 93 -17.78 5.46 2.09
N GLY A 94 -19.08 5.68 2.30
CA GLY A 94 -19.70 7.00 2.38
C GLY A 94 -20.47 7.34 1.11
N ASP A 95 -20.82 8.62 0.94
CA ASP A 95 -21.61 9.12 -0.18
C ASP A 95 -21.16 10.54 -0.61
N GLU A 96 -21.79 11.09 -1.64
CA GLU A 96 -21.44 12.41 -2.19
C GLU A 96 -21.81 13.57 -1.26
N GLN A 97 -22.71 13.36 -0.28
CA GLN A 97 -23.22 14.41 0.60
C GLN A 97 -22.28 14.63 1.79
N GLU A 98 -21.76 13.54 2.37
CA GLU A 98 -20.83 13.60 3.51
C GLU A 98 -19.36 13.41 3.10
N GLY A 99 -19.13 13.04 1.83
CA GLY A 99 -17.84 12.64 1.31
C GLY A 99 -17.64 11.13 1.38
N TYR A 100 -16.86 10.60 0.45
CA TYR A 100 -16.58 9.16 0.36
C TYR A 100 -15.09 8.87 0.28
N ILE A 101 -14.74 7.66 0.72
CA ILE A 101 -13.40 7.11 0.60
C ILE A 101 -13.46 5.89 -0.31
N VAL A 102 -12.60 5.86 -1.32
CA VAL A 102 -12.42 4.71 -2.19
C VAL A 102 -11.27 3.86 -1.66
N VAL A 103 -11.51 2.56 -1.51
CA VAL A 103 -10.48 1.58 -1.15
C VAL A 103 -10.54 0.37 -2.09
N PRO A 104 -9.41 -0.22 -2.48
CA PRO A 104 -9.41 -1.49 -3.19
C PRO A 104 -10.12 -2.58 -2.38
N ALA A 105 -11.06 -3.28 -3.03
CA ALA A 105 -11.80 -4.34 -2.41
C ALA A 105 -10.87 -5.54 -2.11
N PRO A 106 -11.08 -6.28 -1.02
CA PRO A 106 -10.34 -7.51 -0.75
C PRO A 106 -10.56 -8.52 -1.87
N PHE A 107 -9.50 -9.26 -2.21
CA PHE A 107 -9.62 -10.42 -3.09
C PHE A 107 -10.46 -11.51 -2.41
N GLU A 108 -11.13 -12.35 -3.19
CA GLU A 108 -12.07 -13.36 -2.65
C GLU A 108 -11.43 -14.28 -1.59
N ASP A 109 -10.15 -14.62 -1.77
CA ASP A 109 -9.38 -15.45 -0.83
C ASP A 109 -9.15 -14.76 0.53
N GLN A 110 -9.15 -13.43 0.57
CA GLN A 110 -9.01 -12.66 1.81
C GLN A 110 -10.32 -12.51 2.59
N VAL A 111 -11.48 -12.66 1.91
CA VAL A 111 -12.80 -12.56 2.56
C VAL A 111 -13.12 -13.85 3.32
N ARG A 112 -12.68 -15.00 2.81
CA ARG A 112 -12.97 -16.34 3.37
C ARG A 112 -12.21 -16.64 4.67
N ASP A 113 -11.08 -15.98 4.92
CA ASP A 113 -10.22 -16.24 6.08
C ASP A 113 -10.76 -15.67 7.42
N LYS A 114 -11.94 -15.03 7.43
CA LYS A 114 -12.59 -14.56 8.68
C LYS A 114 -13.45 -15.60 9.38
N GLY A 115 -13.49 -16.84 8.88
CA GLY A 115 -14.22 -17.95 9.48
C GLY A 115 -13.32 -18.90 10.27
N LYS A 116 -12.74 -18.44 11.38
CA LYS A 116 -12.19 -19.32 12.43
C LYS A 116 -12.17 -18.65 13.79
#